data_AF-A0A151S9X9-F1
#
_entry.id   AF-A0A151S9X9-F1
#
_cell.length_a   1.000
_cell.length_b   1.000
_cell.length_c   1.000
_cell.angle_alpha   90.00
_cell.angle_beta   90.00
_cell.angle_gamma   90.00
#
_symmetry.space_group_name_H-M   'P 1'
#
loop_
_entity.id
_entity.type
_entity.pdbx_description
1 polymer ?
#
loop_
_entity_poly.entity_id
_entity_poly.type
_entity_poly.pdbx_seq_one_letter_code
_entity_poly.pdbx_strand_id
1 'polypeptide(L)' 'MDCHFIRDKIQDGSVTTKYVPSVEQLADVFTKPLGKEAFSTMKRKLGVLDIHSPT' A
#
# COMPACT_ATOMS: atom_id res chain seq x y z
N MET A 1 -12.81 -23.12 -7.05
CA MET A 1 -12.14 -21.82 -6.84
C MET A 1 -12.44 -20.96 -8.05
N ASP A 2 -12.91 -19.75 -7.83
CA ASP A 2 -13.10 -18.80 -8.92
C ASP A 2 -11.76 -18.11 -9.20
N CYS A 3 -11.12 -18.47 -10.31
CA CYS A 3 -9.84 -17.89 -10.73
C CYS A 3 -9.99 -16.55 -11.47
N HIS A 4 -11.23 -16.10 -11.71
CA HIS A 4 -11.53 -14.91 -12.51
C HIS A 4 -12.20 -13.79 -11.72
N PHE A 5 -12.60 -14.03 -10.47
CA PHE A 5 -13.23 -13.03 -9.59
C PHE A 5 -12.66 -11.59 -9.71
N ILE A 6 -11.34 -11.41 -9.64
CA ILE A 6 -10.71 -10.08 -9.76
C ILE A 6 -10.83 -9.50 -11.17
N ARG A 7 -10.67 -10.34 -12.22
CA ARG A 7 -10.85 -9.92 -13.62
C ARG A 7 -12.29 -9.49 -13.88
N ASP A 8 -13.25 -10.26 -13.39
CA ASP A 8 -14.67 -9.99 -13.59
C ASP A 8 -15.07 -8.68 -12.90
N LYS A 9 -14.54 -8.42 -11.70
CA LYS A 9 -14.72 -7.14 -10.98
C LYS A 9 -14.09 -5.94 -11.68
N ILE A 10 -13.03 -6.16 -12.45
CA ILE A 10 -12.43 -5.11 -13.28
C ILE A 10 -13.29 -4.87 -14.53
N GLN A 11 -13.78 -5.94 -15.17
CA GLN A 11 -14.61 -5.86 -16.38
C GLN A 11 -16.01 -5.28 -16.11
N ASP A 12 -16.62 -5.64 -14.98
CA ASP A 12 -17.93 -5.11 -14.55
C ASP A 12 -17.85 -3.67 -14.00
N GLY A 13 -16.62 -3.13 -13.84
CA GLY A 13 -16.36 -1.78 -13.37
C GLY A 13 -16.43 -1.58 -11.85
N SER A 14 -16.71 -2.62 -11.07
CA SER A 14 -16.73 -2.56 -9.60
C SER A 14 -15.34 -2.22 -9.02
N VAL A 15 -14.27 -2.56 -9.74
CA VAL A 15 -12.88 -2.27 -9.39
C VAL A 15 -12.19 -1.57 -10.55
N THR A 16 -11.51 -0.46 -10.27
CA THR A 16 -10.64 0.22 -11.24
C THR A 16 -9.20 0.21 -10.74
N THR A 17 -8.27 -0.21 -11.58
CA THR A 17 -6.83 -0.18 -11.26
C THR A 17 -6.21 1.13 -11.73
N LYS A 18 -5.32 1.70 -10.90
CA LYS A 18 -4.45 2.82 -11.30
C LYS A 18 -3.01 2.46 -10.99
N TYR A 19 -2.10 2.87 -11.87
CA TYR A 19 -0.68 2.72 -11.62
C TYR A 19 -0.25 3.61 -10.44
N VAL A 20 0.54 3.04 -9.54
CA VAL A 20 1.17 3.74 -8.42
C VAL A 20 2.67 3.42 -8.45
N PRO A 21 3.57 4.41 -8.52
CA PRO A 21 5.00 4.17 -8.40
C PRO A 21 5.33 3.47 -7.08
N SER A 22 6.33 2.58 -7.05
CA SER A 22 6.66 1.80 -5.84
C SER A 22 6.99 2.69 -4.63
N VAL A 23 7.58 3.87 -4.84
CA VAL A 23 7.87 4.86 -3.78
C VAL A 23 6.61 5.50 -3.16
N GLU A 24 5.45 5.26 -3.77
CA GLU A 24 4.14 5.73 -3.32
C GLU A 24 3.19 4.59 -2.96
N GLN A 25 3.56 3.34 -3.21
CA GLN A 25 2.75 2.17 -2.94
C GLN A 25 2.82 1.80 -1.45
N LEU A 26 1.96 2.40 -0.62
CA LEU A 26 1.96 2.20 0.83
C LEU A 26 1.84 0.74 1.28
N ALA A 27 1.19 -0.11 0.48
CA ALA A 27 1.07 -1.54 0.74
C ALA A 27 2.42 -2.28 0.79
N ASP A 28 3.47 -1.70 0.21
CA ASP A 28 4.83 -2.27 0.26
C ASP A 28 5.35 -2.39 1.70
N VAL A 29 4.86 -1.57 2.64
CA VAL A 29 5.23 -1.63 4.06
C VAL A 29 4.87 -2.98 4.70
N PHE A 30 3.82 -3.64 4.22
CA PHE A 30 3.29 -4.89 4.77
C PHE A 30 3.76 -6.13 4.01
N THR A 31 4.30 -5.95 2.81
CA THR A 31 4.53 -7.06 1.86
C THR A 31 5.98 -7.21 1.44
N LYS A 32 6.84 -6.22 1.70
CA LYS A 32 8.25 -6.21 1.28
C LYS A 32 9.19 -5.88 2.43
N PRO A 33 10.41 -6.44 2.43
CA PRO A 33 11.48 -5.93 3.27
C PRO A 33 11.98 -4.58 2.71
N LEU A 34 11.65 -3.48 3.38
CA LEU A 34 12.04 -2.13 2.96
C LEU A 34 13.28 -1.65 3.70
N GLY A 35 14.13 -0.89 3.00
CA GLY A 35 15.20 -0.13 3.64
C GLY A 35 14.66 0.97 4.54
N LYS A 36 15.47 1.40 5.53
CA LYS A 36 15.07 2.37 6.58
C LYS A 36 14.41 3.63 6.02
N GLU A 37 14.96 4.24 4.98
CA GLU A 37 14.45 5.49 4.40
C GLU A 37 13.09 5.30 3.72
N ALA A 38 12.95 4.24 2.93
CA ALA A 38 11.70 3.90 2.25
C ALA A 38 10.59 3.56 3.27
N PHE A 39 10.93 2.76 4.29
CA PHE A 39 10.03 2.41 5.37
C PHE A 39 9.60 3.64 6.17
N SER A 40 10.53 4.52 6.54
CA SER A 40 10.23 5.76 7.29
C SER A 40 9.32 6.69 6.49
N THR A 41 9.56 6.80 5.18
CA THR A 41 8.71 7.61 4.28
C THR A 41 7.29 7.04 4.19
N MET A 42 7.13 5.73 4.02
CA MET A 42 5.81 5.09 3.97
C MET A 42 5.09 5.14 5.31
N LYS A 43 5.77 4.90 6.43
CA LYS A 43 5.21 5.06 7.79
C LYS A 43 4.65 6.46 8.02
N ARG A 44 5.40 7.50 7.62
CA ARG A 44 4.95 8.88 7.72
C ARG A 44 3.71 9.12 6.85
N LYS A 45 3.69 8.64 5.61
CA LYS A 45 2.53 8.75 4.71
C LYS A 45 1.29 8.02 5.25
N LEU A 46 1.47 6.92 5.98
CA LEU A 46 0.39 6.19 6.66
C LEU A 46 -0.14 6.91 7.91
N GLY A 47 0.50 7.97 8.38
CA GLY A 47 0.11 8.67 9.60
C GLY A 47 0.41 7.88 10.87
N VAL A 48 1.40 6.98 10.84
CA VAL A 48 1.81 6.23 12.03
C VAL A 48 2.42 7.20 13.04
N LEU A 49 1.80 7.29 14.22
CA LEU A 49 2.25 8.12 15.33
C LEU A 49 3.32 7.40 16.15
N ASP A 50 4.30 8.16 16.61
CA ASP A 50 5.25 7.70 17.62
C ASP A 50 4.69 8.00 19.01
N ILE A 51 4.26 6.96 19.71
CA ILE A 51 3.70 7.05 21.07
C ILE A 51 4.77 7.35 22.13
N HIS A 52 6.05 7.31 21.77
CA HIS A 52 7.17 7.61 22.65
C HIS A 52 7.75 9.02 22.42
N SER A 53 7.28 9.72 21.39
CA SER A 53 7.70 11.11 21.14
C SER A 53 7.13 12.02 22.23
N PRO A 54 7.95 12.84 22.91
CA PRO A 54 7.45 13.81 23.88
C PRO A 54 6.54 14.82 23.17
N THR A 55 5.35 15.03 23.72
CA THR A 55 4.35 16.00 23.23
C THR A 55 4.69 17.41 23.70
#